data_AF-A0A0F9RY17-F1
#
_entry.id   AF-A0A0F9RY17-F1
#
_cell.length_a   1.000
_cell.length_b   1.000
_cell.length_c   1.000
_cell.angle_alpha   90.00
_cell.angle_beta   90.00
_cell.angle_gamma   90.00
#
_symmetry.space_group_name_H-M   'P 1'
#
loop_
_entity.id
_entity.type
_entity.pdbx_description
1 polymer ?
#
loop_
_entity_poly.entity_id
_entity_poly.type
_entity_poly.pdbx_seq_one_letter_code
_entity_poly.pdbx_strand_id
1 'polypeptide(L)'
;MANLGKTNAKHIRVFMDDATPTARDISASVSNVSGVGLTYAEQDVTAYSDGVVNFTLGHPSSELEITGPFSNTADIGGHEVFSAIVGVQPVAGTAYTLTIQIGVRAAPTATDPEFEGEYYCTSYMVNGDGTYTARLVPASSTAPAWGTV
;
A
#
# COMPACT_ATOMS: atom_id res chain seq x y z
N MET A 1 -11.33 14.40 -17.93
CA MET A 1 -11.93 15.01 -16.73
C MET A 1 -12.12 13.89 -15.74
N ALA A 2 -11.63 14.05 -14.51
CA ALA A 2 -11.76 13.02 -13.47
C ALA A 2 -13.23 12.75 -13.15
N ASN A 3 -13.56 11.48 -12.91
CA ASN A 3 -14.92 11.09 -12.54
C ASN A 3 -15.25 11.62 -11.14
N LEU A 4 -16.41 12.28 -11.00
CA LEU A 4 -16.88 12.82 -9.72
C LEU A 4 -17.90 11.87 -9.07
N GLY A 5 -17.73 11.57 -7.78
CA GLY A 5 -18.71 10.81 -7.01
C GLY A 5 -18.10 9.86 -5.97
N LYS A 6 -18.93 8.94 -5.48
CA LYS A 6 -18.52 7.89 -4.54
C LYS A 6 -17.92 6.70 -5.31
N THR A 7 -16.91 6.07 -4.72
CA THR A 7 -16.36 4.79 -5.21
C THR A 7 -17.03 3.58 -4.52
N ASN A 8 -16.82 2.39 -5.09
CA ASN A 8 -17.15 1.10 -4.50
C ASN A 8 -15.87 0.26 -4.50
N ALA A 9 -15.70 -0.60 -3.49
CA ALA A 9 -14.51 -1.45 -3.34
C ALA A 9 -14.18 -2.26 -4.61
N LYS A 10 -15.18 -2.68 -5.40
CA LYS A 10 -14.97 -3.39 -6.67
C LYS A 10 -14.25 -2.58 -7.77
N HIS A 11 -14.11 -1.27 -7.58
CA HIS A 11 -13.44 -0.35 -8.50
C HIS A 11 -12.03 0.02 -8.03
N ILE A 12 -11.57 -0.55 -6.91
CA ILE A 12 -10.20 -0.40 -6.44
C ILE A 12 -9.36 -1.49 -7.11
N ARG A 13 -8.20 -1.09 -7.64
CA ARG A 13 -7.19 -2.01 -8.17
C ARG A 13 -5.94 -1.93 -7.31
N VAL A 14 -5.34 -3.09 -7.07
CA VAL A 14 -4.11 -3.24 -6.30
C VAL A 14 -3.10 -3.99 -7.16
N PHE A 15 -1.99 -3.33 -7.45
CA PHE A 15 -0.86 -3.89 -8.16
C PHE A 15 0.32 -4.00 -7.21
N MET A 16 1.01 -5.12 -7.24
CA MET A 16 2.19 -5.35 -6.43
C MET A 16 3.27 -6.02 -7.28
N ASP A 17 4.51 -5.54 -7.17
CA ASP A 17 5.63 -6.20 -7.80
C ASP A 17 5.87 -7.59 -7.18
N ASP A 18 6.10 -8.58 -8.04
CA ASP A 18 6.65 -9.88 -7.63
C ASP A 18 8.19 -9.84 -7.53
N ALA A 19 8.83 -11.00 -7.33
CA ALA A 19 10.29 -11.10 -7.24
C ALA A 19 11.05 -10.67 -8.52
N THR A 20 10.35 -10.43 -9.65
CA THR A 20 10.92 -10.06 -10.95
C THR A 20 10.56 -8.62 -11.37
N PRO A 21 10.63 -7.66 -10.44
CA PRO A 21 10.00 -6.32 -10.47
C PRO A 21 8.89 -6.13 -11.52
N THR A 22 7.93 -7.04 -11.54
CA THR A 22 6.83 -7.01 -12.50
C THR A 22 5.53 -6.77 -11.73
N ALA A 23 4.85 -5.66 -12.04
CA ALA A 23 3.59 -5.31 -11.43
C ALA A 23 2.50 -6.36 -11.74
N ARG A 24 1.96 -6.98 -10.71
CA ARG A 24 0.92 -8.00 -10.78
C ARG A 24 -0.42 -7.46 -10.28
N ASP A 25 -1.49 -7.60 -11.06
CA ASP A 25 -2.85 -7.27 -10.61
C ASP A 25 -3.33 -8.33 -9.61
N ILE A 26 -3.25 -8.01 -8.33
CA ILE A 26 -3.72 -8.87 -7.23
C ILE A 26 -5.11 -8.48 -6.74
N SER A 27 -5.82 -7.59 -7.43
CA SER A 27 -7.10 -7.02 -6.97
C SER A 27 -8.16 -8.08 -6.65
N ALA A 28 -8.16 -9.20 -7.37
CA ALA A 28 -9.08 -10.32 -7.11
C ALA A 28 -8.74 -11.12 -5.85
N SER A 29 -7.48 -11.04 -5.41
CA SER A 29 -6.93 -11.69 -4.21
C SER A 29 -6.87 -10.75 -3.00
N VAL A 30 -7.49 -9.57 -3.07
CA VAL A 30 -7.49 -8.57 -1.99
C VAL A 30 -8.93 -8.31 -1.54
N SER A 31 -9.17 -8.41 -0.24
CA SER A 31 -10.44 -8.06 0.40
C SER A 31 -10.37 -6.75 1.17
N ASN A 32 -9.20 -6.41 1.70
CA ASN A 32 -8.99 -5.17 2.43
C ASN A 32 -7.55 -4.67 2.25
N VAL A 33 -7.40 -3.35 2.18
CA VAL A 33 -6.13 -2.65 2.29
C VAL A 33 -6.29 -1.59 3.36
N SER A 34 -5.58 -1.76 4.47
CA SER A 34 -5.56 -0.81 5.59
C SER A 34 -4.31 0.05 5.52
N GLY A 35 -4.42 1.31 5.93
CA GLY A 35 -3.28 2.23 6.04
C GLY A 35 -2.90 2.96 4.75
N VAL A 36 -3.76 2.98 3.73
CA VAL A 36 -3.50 3.74 2.49
C VAL A 36 -3.40 5.23 2.80
N GLY A 37 -2.20 5.79 2.62
CA GLY A 37 -1.91 7.19 2.88
C GLY A 37 -0.65 7.38 3.71
N LEU A 38 -0.41 8.62 4.14
CA LEU A 38 0.74 8.98 4.96
C LEU A 38 0.27 9.34 6.37
N THR A 39 0.98 8.81 7.36
CA THR A 39 0.85 9.22 8.76
C THR A 39 2.11 9.95 9.16
N TYR A 40 1.94 11.11 9.81
CA TYR A 40 3.04 11.87 10.36
C TYR A 40 2.99 11.75 11.88
N ALA A 41 4.13 11.38 12.47
CA ALA A 41 4.25 11.48 13.92
C ALA A 41 4.29 12.97 14.30
N GLU A 42 3.43 13.39 15.22
CA GLU A 42 3.49 14.75 15.77
C GLU A 42 4.20 14.67 17.13
N GLN A 43 5.31 15.39 17.26
CA GLN A 43 5.96 15.57 18.55
C GLN A 43 5.58 16.94 19.12
N ASP A 44 4.96 16.93 20.29
CA ASP A 44 4.71 18.13 21.08
C ASP A 44 6.05 18.65 21.64
N VAL A 45 6.40 19.88 21.26
CA VAL A 45 7.63 20.57 21.69
C VAL A 45 7.29 21.75 22.61
N THR A 46 6.11 21.74 23.23
CA THR A 46 5.69 22.80 24.15
C THR A 46 6.49 22.73 25.46
N ALA A 47 7.68 23.34 25.46
CA ALA A 47 8.53 23.44 26.63
C ALA A 47 8.06 24.58 27.55
N TYR A 48 7.36 24.26 28.66
CA TYR A 48 7.10 25.04 29.90
C TYR A 48 6.76 26.55 29.86
N SER A 49 6.68 27.20 28.70
CA SER A 49 6.42 28.63 28.55
C SER A 49 5.63 28.88 27.27
N ASP A 50 4.43 29.40 27.48
CA ASP A 50 3.65 30.25 26.58
C ASP A 50 2.76 29.55 25.53
N GLY A 51 1.49 29.37 25.91
CA GLY A 51 0.26 29.72 25.15
C GLY A 51 -0.05 29.07 23.79
N VAL A 52 0.93 28.49 23.10
CA VAL A 52 0.81 28.02 21.71
C VAL A 52 1.36 26.61 21.64
N VAL A 53 0.48 25.66 21.33
CA VAL A 53 0.89 24.28 21.10
C VAL A 53 1.69 24.23 19.81
N ASN A 54 2.97 23.85 19.90
CA ASN A 54 3.88 23.79 18.77
C ASN A 54 4.26 22.34 18.49
N PHE A 55 4.15 21.92 17.23
CA PHE A 55 4.37 20.54 16.82
C PHE A 55 5.53 20.46 15.82
N THR A 56 6.43 19.50 16.00
CA THR A 56 7.38 19.11 14.95
C THR A 56 6.82 17.89 14.22
N LEU A 57 6.64 18.01 12.91
CA LEU A 57 6.26 16.88 12.05
C LEU A 57 7.46 15.92 11.92
N GLY A 58 7.26 14.68 12.35
CA GLY A 58 8.21 13.58 12.17
C GLY A 58 8.22 13.03 10.74
N HIS A 59 9.04 12.01 10.52
CA HIS A 59 9.12 11.35 9.22
C HIS A 59 7.80 10.68 8.83
N PRO A 60 7.35 10.79 7.56
CA PRO A 60 6.14 10.12 7.09
C PRO A 60 6.32 8.62 7.18
N SER A 61 5.37 7.95 7.83
CA SER A 61 5.22 6.50 7.82
C SER A 61 3.98 6.12 7.02
N SER A 62 4.10 5.07 6.22
CA SER A 62 3.00 4.48 5.46
C SER A 62 3.08 2.96 5.65
N GLU A 63 2.74 2.47 6.83
CA GLU A 63 2.62 1.03 7.02
C GLU A 63 1.27 0.58 6.45
N LEU A 64 1.28 -0.47 5.63
CA LEU A 64 0.07 -1.04 5.06
C LEU A 64 -0.11 -2.50 5.48
N GLU A 65 -1.37 -2.86 5.66
CA GLU A 65 -1.79 -4.25 5.84
C GLU A 65 -2.77 -4.63 4.73
N ILE A 66 -2.42 -5.68 3.98
CA ILE A 66 -3.24 -6.23 2.90
C ILE A 66 -3.77 -7.58 3.35
N THR A 67 -5.08 -7.76 3.29
CA THR A 67 -5.72 -9.05 3.57
C THR A 67 -6.60 -9.49 2.42
N GLY A 68 -6.74 -10.79 2.25
CA GLY A 68 -7.60 -11.35 1.20
C GLY A 68 -7.69 -12.87 1.25
N PRO A 69 -8.49 -13.49 0.38
CA PRO A 69 -8.58 -14.93 0.28
C PRO A 69 -7.23 -15.51 -0.17
N PHE A 70 -6.86 -16.65 0.39
CA PHE A 70 -5.71 -17.40 -0.09
C PHE A 70 -5.95 -17.83 -1.54
N SER A 71 -5.04 -17.43 -2.43
CA SER A 71 -5.07 -17.79 -3.85
C SER A 71 -3.65 -18.03 -4.33
N ASN A 72 -3.41 -19.22 -4.89
CA ASN A 72 -2.17 -19.64 -5.55
C ASN A 72 -2.26 -19.53 -7.08
N THR A 73 -3.18 -18.70 -7.58
CA THR A 73 -3.29 -18.48 -9.03
C THR A 73 -2.00 -17.85 -9.52
N ALA A 74 -1.33 -18.48 -10.50
CA ALA A 74 -0.06 -17.98 -11.01
C ALA A 74 -0.15 -16.49 -11.38
N ASP A 75 0.88 -15.72 -11.03
CA ASP A 75 1.04 -14.30 -11.29
C ASP A 75 0.01 -13.33 -10.67
N ILE A 76 -1.16 -13.78 -10.20
CA ILE A 76 -2.24 -12.89 -9.70
C ILE A 76 -2.79 -13.30 -8.33
N GLY A 77 -2.33 -14.44 -7.82
CA GLY A 77 -2.65 -14.94 -6.50
C GLY A 77 -1.86 -14.19 -5.43
N GLY A 78 -2.56 -13.72 -4.39
CA GLY A 78 -1.91 -13.06 -3.26
C GLY A 78 -0.83 -13.93 -2.60
N HIS A 79 -0.99 -15.26 -2.61
CA HIS A 79 0.04 -16.18 -2.14
C HIS A 79 1.30 -16.14 -3.00
N GLU A 80 1.16 -16.28 -4.32
CA GLU A 80 2.30 -16.31 -5.24
C GLU A 80 3.13 -15.02 -5.15
N VAL A 81 2.46 -13.86 -5.06
CA VAL A 81 3.14 -12.57 -4.97
C VAL A 81 3.79 -12.37 -3.60
N PHE A 82 3.01 -12.44 -2.50
CA PHE A 82 3.54 -12.07 -1.18
C PHE A 82 4.52 -13.11 -0.61
N SER A 83 4.35 -14.40 -0.91
CA SER A 83 5.29 -15.42 -0.45
C SER A 83 6.66 -15.33 -1.16
N ALA A 84 6.69 -14.80 -2.38
CA ALA A 84 7.92 -14.60 -3.13
C ALA A 84 8.76 -13.41 -2.63
N ILE A 85 8.13 -12.41 -2.01
CA ILE A 85 8.78 -11.15 -1.61
C ILE A 85 8.92 -10.97 -0.10
N VAL A 86 8.22 -11.77 0.71
CA VAL A 86 8.27 -11.68 2.18
C VAL A 86 9.68 -11.92 2.71
N GLY A 87 10.18 -11.01 3.55
CA GLY A 87 11.51 -11.14 4.15
C GLY A 87 12.67 -10.95 3.16
N VAL A 88 12.39 -10.69 1.89
CA VAL A 88 13.41 -10.46 0.87
C VAL A 88 13.78 -8.99 0.91
N GLN A 89 14.94 -8.70 1.51
CA GLN A 89 15.39 -7.33 1.67
C GLN A 89 15.59 -6.70 0.28
N PRO A 90 15.07 -5.48 0.03
CA PRO A 90 15.41 -4.74 -1.17
C PRO A 90 16.92 -4.50 -1.18
N VAL A 91 17.62 -5.06 -2.16
CA VAL A 91 18.95 -4.56 -2.49
C VAL A 91 18.76 -3.12 -2.97
N ALA A 92 19.73 -2.23 -2.76
CA ALA A 92 19.62 -0.84 -3.22
C ALA A 92 19.19 -0.81 -4.71
N GLY A 93 17.95 -0.37 -4.97
CA GLY A 93 17.32 -0.37 -6.30
C GLY A 93 16.31 -1.50 -6.61
N THR A 94 15.93 -2.37 -5.67
CA THR A 94 14.92 -3.44 -5.86
C THR A 94 13.83 -3.42 -4.79
N ALA A 95 13.35 -2.24 -4.41
CA ALA A 95 12.14 -2.15 -3.59
C ALA A 95 10.93 -2.54 -4.45
N TYR A 96 9.90 -3.14 -3.84
CA TYR A 96 8.74 -3.61 -4.58
C TYR A 96 7.71 -2.49 -4.65
N THR A 97 7.27 -2.16 -5.85
CA THR A 97 6.26 -1.13 -6.07
C THR A 97 4.89 -1.67 -5.68
N LEU A 98 4.19 -0.91 -4.84
CA LEU A 98 2.77 -1.09 -4.56
C LEU A 98 2.03 0.08 -5.17
N THR A 99 1.06 -0.23 -6.01
CA THR A 99 0.22 0.77 -6.67
C THR A 99 -1.24 0.46 -6.39
N ILE A 100 -1.97 1.43 -5.81
CA ILE A 100 -3.38 1.33 -5.47
C ILE A 100 -4.14 2.38 -6.27
N GLN A 101 -4.97 1.93 -7.20
CA GLN A 101 -5.77 2.82 -8.06
C GLN A 101 -7.23 2.79 -7.61
N ILE A 102 -7.85 3.96 -7.49
CA ILE A 102 -9.21 4.11 -6.99
C ILE A 102 -10.10 4.66 -8.11
N GLY A 103 -10.81 3.77 -8.79
CA GLY A 103 -11.76 4.16 -9.83
C GLY A 103 -13.03 4.78 -9.23
N VAL A 104 -13.51 5.87 -9.79
CA VAL A 104 -14.75 6.53 -9.35
C VAL A 104 -15.89 6.10 -10.27
N ARG A 105 -16.88 5.37 -9.72
CA ARG A 105 -18.06 4.80 -10.42
C ARG A 105 -17.78 3.79 -11.54
N ALA A 106 -16.53 3.59 -11.93
CA ALA A 106 -16.07 2.66 -12.96
C ALA A 106 -14.68 2.10 -12.58
N ALA A 107 -14.13 1.20 -13.41
CA ALA A 107 -12.72 0.82 -13.28
C ALA A 107 -11.82 2.08 -13.37
N PRO A 108 -10.66 2.09 -12.70
CA PRO A 108 -9.75 3.23 -12.74
C PRO A 108 -9.39 3.62 -14.17
N THR A 109 -9.43 4.92 -14.44
CA THR A 109 -9.07 5.54 -15.71
C THR A 109 -8.14 6.71 -15.48
N ALA A 110 -7.50 7.20 -16.55
CA ALA A 110 -6.62 8.36 -16.48
C ALA A 110 -7.29 9.51 -15.71
N THR A 111 -6.54 10.16 -14.81
CA THR A 111 -7.00 11.21 -13.88
C THR A 111 -7.78 10.74 -12.64
N ASP A 112 -8.07 9.44 -12.49
CA ASP A 112 -8.58 8.91 -11.23
C ASP A 112 -7.46 8.81 -10.18
N PRO A 113 -7.76 8.89 -8.87
CA PRO A 113 -6.75 8.85 -7.82
C PRO A 113 -5.93 7.56 -7.79
N GLU A 114 -4.63 7.70 -7.56
CA GLU A 114 -3.69 6.61 -7.37
C GLU A 114 -2.81 6.89 -6.15
N PHE A 115 -2.45 5.84 -5.41
CA PHE A 115 -1.45 5.89 -4.36
C PHE A 115 -0.35 4.89 -4.68
N GLU A 116 0.88 5.38 -4.77
CA GLU A 116 2.03 4.56 -5.18
C GLU A 116 3.21 4.78 -4.23
N GLY A 117 3.99 3.72 -4.01
CA GLY A 117 5.25 3.79 -3.32
C GLY A 117 6.05 2.49 -3.37
N GLU A 118 7.27 2.56 -2.85
CA GLU A 118 8.19 1.43 -2.77
C GLU A 118 8.18 0.82 -1.36
N TYR A 119 7.90 -0.48 -1.27
CA TYR A 119 7.64 -1.18 -0.01
C TYR A 119 8.51 -2.42 0.18
N TYR A 120 8.67 -2.78 1.44
CA TYR A 120 9.24 -4.04 1.91
C TYR A 120 8.16 -4.85 2.61
N CYS A 121 7.97 -6.10 2.18
CA CYS A 121 7.05 -7.02 2.83
C CYS A 121 7.69 -7.61 4.10
N THR A 122 7.26 -7.12 5.25
CA THR A 122 7.80 -7.52 6.56
C THR A 122 7.20 -8.81 7.09
N SER A 123 5.95 -9.12 6.71
CA SER A 123 5.29 -10.36 7.11
C SER A 123 4.28 -10.82 6.07
N TYR A 124 4.14 -12.13 5.96
CA TYR A 124 3.07 -12.80 5.23
C TYR A 124 2.62 -14.01 6.06
N MET A 125 1.34 -14.06 6.39
CA MET A 125 0.75 -15.12 7.21
C MET A 125 -0.51 -15.64 6.54
N VAL A 126 -0.65 -16.97 6.48
CA VAL A 126 -1.90 -17.64 6.07
C VAL A 126 -2.69 -17.96 7.31
N ASN A 127 -3.92 -17.45 7.37
CA ASN A 127 -4.83 -17.61 8.49
C ASN A 127 -5.58 -18.95 8.36
N GLY A 128 -5.99 -19.51 9.50
CA GLY A 128 -6.72 -20.79 9.55
C GLY A 128 -8.12 -20.75 8.91
N ASP A 129 -8.62 -19.56 8.56
CA ASP A 129 -9.90 -19.33 7.88
C ASP A 129 -9.78 -19.29 6.35
N GLY A 130 -8.59 -19.57 5.80
CA GLY A 130 -8.35 -19.53 4.36
C GLY A 130 -8.11 -18.13 3.80
N THR A 131 -7.85 -17.14 4.66
CA THR A 131 -7.36 -15.81 4.26
C THR A 131 -5.85 -15.69 4.46
N TYR A 132 -5.25 -14.63 3.95
CA TYR A 132 -3.88 -14.22 4.28
C TYR A 132 -3.85 -12.79 4.80
N THR A 133 -2.77 -12.47 5.50
CA THR A 133 -2.40 -11.12 5.92
C THR A 133 -0.96 -10.85 5.54
N ALA A 134 -0.73 -9.79 4.76
CA ALA A 134 0.58 -9.28 4.41
C ALA A 134 0.79 -7.89 5.02
N ARG A 135 2.00 -7.61 5.52
CA ARG A 135 2.39 -6.31 6.06
C ARG A 135 3.51 -5.71 5.25
N LEU A 136 3.38 -4.42 4.96
CA LEU A 136 4.30 -3.66 4.13
C LEU A 136 4.73 -2.39 4.86
N VAL A 137 6.03 -2.09 4.78
CA VAL A 137 6.60 -0.83 5.29
C VAL A 137 7.35 -0.12 4.17
N PRO A 138 7.41 1.23 4.15
CA PRO A 138 8.14 1.96 3.13
C PRO A 138 9.62 1.56 3.15
N ALA A 139 10.20 1.36 1.96
CA ALA A 139 11.54 0.80 1.82
C ALA A 139 12.51 1.67 1.02
N SER A 140 12.11 2.89 0.66
CA SER A 140 12.97 3.81 -0.09
C SER A 140 13.01 5.21 0.51
N SER A 141 13.94 6.01 0.00
CA SER A 141 14.08 7.43 0.36
C SER A 141 13.00 8.32 -0.26
N THR A 142 12.23 7.80 -1.22
CA THR A 142 11.12 8.50 -1.86
C THR A 142 9.85 8.14 -1.12
N ALA A 143 9.19 9.15 -0.53
CA ALA A 143 7.94 8.91 0.18
C ALA A 143 6.84 8.46 -0.78
N PRO A 144 6.00 7.48 -0.39
CA PRO A 144 4.77 7.16 -1.13
C PRO A 144 3.90 8.40 -1.30
N ALA A 145 3.22 8.52 -2.43
CA ALA A 145 2.50 9.73 -2.77
C ALA A 145 1.15 9.43 -3.43
N TRP A 146 0.24 10.39 -3.28
CA TRP A 146 -0.98 10.44 -4.08
C TRP A 146 -0.70 11.06 -5.44
N GLY A 147 -1.22 10.44 -6.48
CA GLY A 147 -1.15 10.88 -7.85
C GLY A 147 -2.44 10.56 -8.60
N THR A 148 -2.29 10.38 -9.90
CA THR A 148 -3.37 9.96 -10.78
C THR A 148 -2.87 8.90 -11.73
N VAL A 149 -3.75 7.95 -12.05
CA VAL A 149 -3.55 6.95 -13.12
C VAL A 149 -3.19 7.63 -14.45
#